data_AF-A0A1V4TEN5-F1
#
_entry.id   AF-A0A1V4TEN5-F1
#
_cell.length_a   1.000
_cell.length_b   1.000
_cell.length_c   1.000
_cell.angle_alpha   90.00
_cell.angle_beta   90.00
_cell.angle_gamma   90.00
#
_symmetry.space_group_name_H-M   'P 1'
#
loop_
_entity.id
_entity.type
_entity.pdbx_description
1 polymer ?
#
loop_
_entity_poly.entity_id
_entity_poly.type
_entity_poly.pdbx_seq_one_letter_code
_entity_poly.pdbx_strand_id
1 'polypeptide(L)'
;MAGILDREEGGPDRLMRVDPVPEAMEKEAPTPVAAVVLLSVGGMLMFMGLFFLLIASIALGGFLVPALAIMALAGLMMLAGWKIWRDRRAAHHEMQRQERDRLLCDYCGGMNAEGDLKCRFCGAPLR
;
A
#
# COMPACT_ATOMS: atom_id res chain seq x y z
N MET A 1 -34.21 -59.73 23.00
CA MET A 1 -32.96 -60.49 23.20
C MET A 1 -32.40 -60.85 21.83
N ALA A 2 -31.08 -60.84 21.70
CA ALA A 2 -30.24 -61.03 20.51
C ALA A 2 -30.06 -59.79 19.62
N GLY A 3 -28.83 -59.30 19.57
CA GLY A 3 -28.32 -58.34 18.60
C GLY A 3 -27.16 -58.94 17.80
N ILE A 4 -26.47 -58.04 17.08
CA ILE A 4 -25.16 -58.17 16.41
C ILE A 4 -25.17 -59.21 15.25
N LEU A 5 -24.70 -58.98 14.03
CA LEU A 5 -23.68 -58.14 13.40
C LEU A 5 -24.09 -57.96 11.92
N ASP A 6 -23.77 -56.85 11.29
CA ASP A 6 -23.10 -56.95 9.98
C ASP A 6 -22.21 -55.73 9.76
N ARG A 7 -20.93 -56.03 9.62
CA ARG A 7 -19.81 -55.13 9.37
C ARG A 7 -19.15 -55.66 8.11
N GLU A 8 -19.14 -54.85 7.06
CA GLU A 8 -18.16 -54.89 5.98
C GLU A 8 -17.80 -53.42 5.69
N GLU A 9 -16.61 -52.90 6.09
CA GLU A 9 -15.26 -53.16 5.58
C GLU A 9 -15.08 -52.65 4.14
N GLY A 10 -14.32 -51.56 3.94
CA GLY A 10 -14.01 -51.10 2.59
C GLY A 10 -13.38 -49.72 2.41
N GLY A 11 -12.17 -49.50 2.96
CA GLY A 11 -11.15 -48.77 2.18
C GLY A 11 -10.34 -47.68 2.90
N PRO A 12 -9.00 -47.63 2.70
CA PRO A 12 -8.03 -46.92 3.55
C PRO A 12 -7.50 -45.62 2.91
N ASP A 13 -6.70 -44.87 3.67
CA ASP A 13 -5.74 -43.87 3.18
C ASP A 13 -6.28 -42.65 2.41
N ARG A 14 -6.49 -41.54 3.13
CA ARG A 14 -5.97 -40.23 2.72
C ARG A 14 -5.85 -39.29 3.91
N LEU A 15 -4.73 -39.48 4.61
CA LEU A 15 -3.80 -38.46 5.08
C LEU A 15 -4.41 -37.13 5.56
N MET A 16 -4.14 -36.84 6.83
CA MET A 16 -4.10 -35.49 7.40
C MET A 16 -3.73 -34.47 6.31
N ARG A 17 -4.69 -33.64 5.92
CA ARG A 17 -4.37 -32.36 5.30
C ARG A 17 -3.80 -31.51 6.42
N VAL A 18 -2.49 -31.62 6.63
CA VAL A 18 -1.71 -30.52 7.17
C VAL A 18 -1.89 -29.42 6.13
N ASP A 19 -2.86 -28.54 6.34
CA ASP A 19 -2.88 -27.28 5.62
C ASP A 19 -1.52 -26.64 5.89
N PRO A 20 -0.77 -26.23 4.84
CA PRO A 20 0.49 -25.59 5.06
C PRO A 20 0.24 -24.42 6.00
N VAL A 21 1.05 -24.33 7.06
CA VAL A 21 1.24 -23.08 7.78
C VAL A 21 1.28 -22.01 6.70
N PRO A 22 0.38 -21.01 6.70
CA PRO A 22 0.61 -19.86 5.87
C PRO A 22 1.92 -19.31 6.43
N GLU A 23 3.02 -19.66 5.77
CA GLU A 23 4.19 -18.82 5.63
C GLU A 23 3.59 -17.53 5.08
N ALA A 24 3.11 -16.71 6.03
CA ALA A 24 2.73 -15.35 5.80
C ALA A 24 4.03 -14.78 5.31
N MET A 25 4.11 -14.74 3.97
CA MET A 25 5.11 -14.06 3.19
C MET A 25 5.67 -12.97 4.08
N GLU A 26 6.92 -13.12 4.47
CA GLU A 26 7.76 -11.98 4.74
C GLU A 26 7.73 -11.20 3.43
N LYS A 27 6.67 -10.40 3.32
CA LYS A 27 6.44 -9.48 2.24
C LYS A 27 7.49 -8.46 2.57
N GLU A 28 8.71 -8.71 2.09
CA GLU A 28 9.72 -7.69 1.89
C GLU A 28 8.93 -6.57 1.23
N ALA A 29 8.54 -5.60 2.06
CA ALA A 29 7.91 -4.40 1.58
C ALA A 29 8.92 -3.92 0.55
N PRO A 30 8.57 -3.87 -0.76
CA PRO A 30 9.51 -3.41 -1.74
C PRO A 30 9.85 -2.02 -1.25
N THR A 31 11.03 -1.85 -0.65
CA THR A 31 11.50 -0.54 -0.23
C THR A 31 11.37 0.24 -1.52
N PRO A 32 10.48 1.25 -1.59
CA PRO A 32 10.16 1.81 -2.87
C PRO A 32 11.50 2.32 -3.36
N VAL A 33 12.03 1.74 -4.44
CA VAL A 33 13.38 2.09 -4.92
C VAL A 33 13.45 3.60 -5.10
N ALA A 34 12.31 4.21 -5.45
CA ALA A 34 12.03 5.63 -5.35
C ALA A 34 12.40 6.29 -4.01
N ALA A 35 12.00 5.77 -2.85
CA ALA A 35 12.36 6.32 -1.53
C ALA A 35 13.86 6.20 -1.22
N VAL A 36 14.50 5.09 -1.58
CA VAL A 36 15.95 4.94 -1.36
C VAL A 36 16.73 5.90 -2.27
N VAL A 37 16.29 6.06 -3.53
CA VAL A 37 16.86 7.01 -4.49
C VAL A 37 16.57 8.46 -4.09
N LEU A 38 15.37 8.78 -3.61
CA LEU A 38 15.02 10.11 -3.11
C LEU A 38 15.84 10.46 -1.87
N LEU A 39 16.04 9.50 -0.96
CA LEU A 39 16.85 9.70 0.23
C LEU A 39 18.33 9.93 -0.15
N SER A 40 18.86 9.17 -1.11
CA SER A 40 20.27 9.31 -1.52
C SER A 40 20.52 10.59 -2.33
N VAL A 41 19.67 10.90 -3.31
CA VAL A 41 19.77 12.13 -4.12
C VAL A 41 19.50 13.36 -3.25
N GLY A 42 18.49 13.30 -2.38
CA GLY A 42 18.19 14.35 -1.41
C GLY A 42 19.35 14.60 -0.45
N GLY A 43 20.00 13.54 0.05
CA GLY A 43 21.18 13.63 0.90
C GLY A 43 22.38 14.27 0.20
N MET A 44 22.66 13.89 -1.05
CA MET A 44 23.74 14.51 -1.84
C MET A 44 23.50 16.00 -2.08
N LEU A 45 22.27 16.38 -2.41
CA LEU A 45 21.90 17.78 -2.63
C LEU A 45 21.95 18.61 -1.35
N MET A 46 21.47 18.06 -0.22
CA MET A 46 21.58 18.73 1.09
C MET A 46 23.04 18.94 1.48
N PHE A 47 23.88 17.93 1.33
CA PHE A 47 25.28 18.01 1.70
C PHE A 47 26.04 19.06 0.86
N MET A 48 25.85 19.04 -0.46
CA MET A 48 26.43 20.07 -1.34
C MET A 48 25.90 21.46 -0.99
N GLY A 49 24.58 21.62 -0.84
CA GLY A 49 23.96 22.91 -0.50
C GLY A 49 24.47 23.47 0.83
N LEU A 50 24.62 22.63 1.86
CA LEU A 50 25.15 23.00 3.17
C LEU A 50 26.61 23.46 3.06
N PHE A 51 27.44 22.77 2.27
CA PHE A 51 28.83 23.15 2.06
C PHE A 51 28.95 24.52 1.37
N PHE A 52 28.15 24.76 0.34
CA PHE A 52 28.12 26.06 -0.32
C PHE A 52 27.60 27.17 0.60
N LEU A 53 26.58 26.89 1.43
CA LEU A 53 26.07 27.82 2.43
C LEU A 53 27.11 28.13 3.52
N LEU A 54 27.88 27.14 3.95
CA LEU A 54 28.92 27.30 4.95
C LEU A 54 30.08 28.15 4.39
N ILE A 55 30.56 27.83 3.18
CA ILE A 55 31.59 28.62 2.48
C ILE A 55 31.09 30.05 2.25
N ALA A 56 29.83 30.22 1.85
CA ALA A 56 29.19 31.52 1.69
C ALA A 56 29.17 32.35 2.97
N SER A 57 28.80 31.73 4.09
CA SER A 57 28.70 32.41 5.39
C SER A 57 30.06 32.86 5.94
N ILE A 58 31.13 32.13 5.61
CA ILE A 58 32.48 32.41 6.09
C ILE A 58 33.23 33.35 5.12
N ALA A 59 33.01 33.22 3.82
CA ALA A 59 33.89 33.83 2.81
C ALA A 59 33.43 35.21 2.31
N LEU A 60 32.13 35.51 2.19
CA LEU A 60 31.67 36.80 1.65
C LEU A 60 30.34 37.27 2.24
N GLY A 61 30.34 38.42 2.93
CA GLY A 61 29.13 39.10 3.45
C GLY A 61 28.08 39.46 2.40
N GLY A 62 28.36 39.28 1.10
CA GLY A 62 27.41 39.47 -0.01
C GLY A 62 26.67 38.20 -0.45
N PHE A 63 26.99 37.02 0.08
CA PHE A 63 26.42 35.76 -0.42
C PHE A 63 25.10 35.35 0.27
N LEU A 64 24.64 36.10 1.27
CA LEU A 64 23.37 35.81 1.94
C LEU A 64 22.17 35.79 0.96
N VAL A 65 22.21 36.67 -0.04
CA VAL A 65 21.14 36.80 -1.05
C VAL A 65 21.00 35.56 -1.93
N PRO A 66 22.06 35.07 -2.62
CA PRO A 66 21.96 33.84 -3.40
C PRO A 66 21.68 32.59 -2.54
N ALA A 67 22.19 32.54 -1.30
CA ALA A 67 21.87 31.46 -0.37
C ALA A 67 20.38 31.40 -0.02
N LEU A 68 19.76 32.54 0.32
CA LEU A 68 18.33 32.62 0.59
C LEU A 68 17.49 32.28 -0.64
N ALA A 69 17.94 32.68 -1.84
CA ALA A 69 17.25 32.35 -3.08
C ALA A 69 17.20 30.83 -3.32
N ILE A 70 18.32 30.13 -3.11
CA ILE A 70 18.37 28.66 -3.28
C ILE A 70 17.52 27.96 -2.21
N MET A 71 17.57 28.42 -0.95
CA MET A 71 16.74 27.87 0.12
C MET A 71 15.25 28.07 -0.13
N ALA A 72 14.85 29.24 -0.65
CA ALA A 72 13.48 29.51 -1.05
C ALA A 72 13.03 28.60 -2.21
N LEU A 73 13.88 28.39 -3.21
CA LEU A 73 13.60 27.48 -4.32
C LEU A 73 13.43 26.02 -3.83
N ALA A 74 14.34 25.56 -2.96
CA ALA A 74 14.27 24.23 -2.36
C ALA A 74 13.01 24.05 -1.50
N GLY A 75 12.66 25.05 -0.69
CA GLY A 75 11.45 25.05 0.12
C GLY A 75 10.18 25.01 -0.73
N LEU A 76 10.13 25.76 -1.85
CA LEU A 76 9.01 25.71 -2.79
C LEU A 76 8.87 24.34 -3.46
N MET A 77 9.97 23.73 -3.87
CA MET A 77 9.97 22.37 -4.44
C MET A 77 9.49 21.33 -3.42
N MET A 78 9.94 21.44 -2.17
CA MET A 78 9.52 20.55 -1.09
C MET A 78 8.03 20.73 -0.75
N LEU A 79 7.53 21.97 -0.73
CA LEU A 79 6.10 22.26 -0.54
C LEU A 79 5.24 21.74 -1.69
N ALA A 80 5.68 21.90 -2.94
CA ALA A 80 4.99 21.37 -4.10
C ALA A 80 4.92 19.83 -4.05
N GLY A 81 6.04 19.18 -3.72
CA GLY A 81 6.09 17.74 -3.50
C GLY A 81 5.16 17.29 -2.37
N TRP A 82 5.15 18.02 -1.24
CA TRP A 82 4.26 17.70 -0.11
C TRP A 82 2.79 17.89 -0.47
N LYS A 83 2.43 18.96 -1.19
CA LYS A 83 1.06 19.18 -1.67
C LYS A 83 0.61 18.03 -2.58
N ILE A 84 1.41 17.68 -3.58
CA ILE A 84 1.11 16.57 -4.50
C ILE A 84 0.98 15.25 -3.74
N TRP A 85 1.86 14.99 -2.78
CA TRP A 85 1.79 13.79 -1.95
C TRP A 85 0.51 13.76 -1.09
N ARG A 86 0.13 14.90 -0.52
CA ARG A 86 -1.10 15.03 0.27
C ARG A 86 -2.34 14.81 -0.59
N ASP A 87 -2.38 15.42 -1.78
CA ASP A 87 -3.49 15.30 -2.72
C ASP A 87 -3.61 13.86 -3.26
N ARG A 88 -2.49 13.22 -3.61
CA ARG A 88 -2.47 11.80 -4.00
C ARG A 88 -2.92 10.88 -2.87
N ARG A 89 -2.58 11.20 -1.62
CA ARG A 89 -3.01 10.42 -0.45
C ARG A 89 -4.51 10.53 -0.24
N ALA A 90 -5.10 11.71 -0.47
CA ALA A 90 -6.55 11.90 -0.47
C ALA A 90 -7.24 11.11 -1.59
N ALA A 91 -6.74 11.19 -2.83
CA ALA A 91 -7.28 10.45 -3.98
C ALA A 91 -7.20 8.93 -3.82
N HIS A 92 -6.12 8.41 -3.19
CA HIS A 92 -6.00 6.98 -2.91
C HIS A 92 -7.08 6.48 -1.93
N HIS A 93 -7.54 7.31 -1.00
CA HIS A 93 -8.62 6.94 -0.09
C HIS A 93 -9.99 6.88 -0.79
N GLU A 94 -10.21 7.71 -1.81
CA GLU A 94 -11.44 7.68 -2.62
C GLU A 94 -11.49 6.44 -3.51
N MET A 95 -10.38 6.08 -4.17
CA MET A 95 -10.28 4.85 -4.97
C MET A 95 -10.48 3.60 -4.11
N GLN A 96 -9.91 3.56 -2.89
CA GLN A 96 -10.14 2.44 -1.97
C GLN A 96 -11.58 2.35 -1.47
N ARG A 97 -12.29 3.48 -1.33
CA ARG A 97 -13.71 3.46 -0.98
C ARG A 97 -14.55 2.89 -2.11
N GLN A 98 -14.31 3.30 -3.36
CA GLN A 98 -14.98 2.73 -4.54
C GLN A 98 -14.71 1.23 -4.71
N GLU A 99 -13.50 0.75 -4.43
CA GLU A 99 -13.22 -0.70 -4.44
C GLU A 99 -13.95 -1.47 -3.33
N ARG A 100 -14.32 -0.78 -2.24
CA ARG A 100 -15.06 -1.33 -1.09
C ARG A 100 -16.58 -1.26 -1.25
N ASP A 101 -17.11 -0.49 -2.19
CA ASP A 101 -18.53 -0.47 -2.58
C ASP A 101 -18.92 -1.70 -3.43
N ARG A 102 -18.11 -2.76 -3.39
CA ARG A 102 -18.55 -4.11 -3.72
C ARG A 102 -19.65 -4.53 -2.76
N LEU A 103 -20.90 -4.44 -3.23
CA LEU A 103 -22.07 -4.92 -2.51
C LEU A 103 -21.90 -6.43 -2.19
N LEU A 104 -21.85 -6.75 -0.89
CA LEU A 104 -21.99 -8.12 -0.43
C LEU A 104 -23.45 -8.54 -0.62
N CYS A 105 -23.67 -9.72 -1.19
CA CYS A 105 -25.01 -10.28 -1.32
C CYS A 105 -25.53 -10.71 0.07
N ASP A 106 -26.70 -10.21 0.46
CA ASP A 106 -27.38 -10.55 1.73
C ASP A 106 -27.67 -12.06 1.92
N TYR A 107 -27.73 -12.83 0.82
CA TYR A 107 -28.11 -14.24 0.87
C TYR A 107 -26.91 -15.18 0.94
N CYS A 108 -25.88 -14.93 0.14
CA CYS A 108 -24.74 -15.84 0.01
C CYS A 108 -23.40 -15.23 0.46
N GLY A 109 -23.39 -13.95 0.84
CA GLY A 109 -22.16 -13.21 1.21
C GLY A 109 -21.20 -12.98 0.05
N GLY A 110 -21.61 -13.25 -1.19
CA GLY A 110 -20.78 -13.10 -2.38
C GLY A 110 -20.55 -11.63 -2.71
N MET A 111 -19.32 -11.26 -3.05
CA MET A 111 -18.97 -9.91 -3.47
C MET A 111 -19.39 -9.68 -4.93
N ASN A 112 -20.29 -8.73 -5.18
CA ASN A 112 -20.69 -8.36 -6.55
C ASN A 112 -20.19 -6.96 -6.91
N ALA A 113 -20.25 -6.63 -8.21
CA ALA A 113 -19.90 -5.31 -8.71
C ALA A 113 -21.04 -4.32 -8.46
N GLU A 114 -20.70 -3.05 -8.30
CA GLU A 114 -21.66 -1.96 -8.14
C GLU A 114 -22.48 -1.80 -9.45
N GLY A 115 -23.81 -1.87 -9.35
CA GLY A 115 -24.73 -1.80 -10.50
C GLY A 115 -25.33 -3.14 -10.98
N ASP A 116 -24.91 -4.28 -10.41
CA ASP A 116 -25.55 -5.57 -10.69
C ASP A 116 -26.92 -5.67 -10.00
N LEU A 117 -27.99 -5.88 -10.77
CA LEU A 117 -29.36 -6.08 -10.24
C LEU A 117 -29.55 -7.45 -9.56
N LYS A 118 -28.65 -8.41 -9.82
CA LYS A 118 -28.72 -9.80 -9.34
C LYS A 118 -27.34 -10.35 -9.01
N CYS A 119 -27.27 -11.22 -8.01
CA CYS A 119 -26.01 -11.77 -7.53
C CYS A 119 -25.49 -12.82 -8.49
N ARG A 120 -24.20 -12.74 -8.85
CA ARG A 120 -23.58 -13.69 -9.77
C ARG A 120 -23.38 -15.10 -9.19
N PHE A 121 -23.40 -15.23 -7.87
CA PHE A 121 -23.20 -16.51 -7.18
C PHE A 121 -24.51 -17.25 -6.89
N CYS A 122 -25.53 -16.54 -6.41
CA CYS A 122 -26.80 -17.16 -6.00
C CYS A 122 -28.02 -16.69 -6.79
N GLY A 123 -27.89 -15.71 -7.68
CA GLY A 123 -29.00 -15.18 -8.50
C GLY A 123 -30.01 -14.30 -7.75
N ALA A 124 -29.82 -14.08 -6.44
CA ALA A 124 -30.72 -13.24 -5.63
C ALA A 124 -30.64 -11.76 -6.05
N PRO A 125 -31.74 -10.98 -5.95
CA PRO A 125 -31.72 -9.56 -6.29
C PRO A 125 -30.81 -8.80 -5.31
N LEU A 126 -29.90 -7.98 -5.85
CA LEU A 126 -29.16 -6.99 -5.05
C LEU A 126 -29.99 -5.72 -4.92
N ARG A 127 -29.86 -5.05 -3.79
CA ARG A 127 -30.57 -3.81 -3.46
C ARG A 127 -29.60 -2.65 -3.45
#